data_AF-A0AAP1E385-F1
#
_entry.id   AF-A0AAP1E385-F1
#
_cell.length_a   1.000
_cell.length_b   1.000
_cell.length_c   1.000
_cell.angle_alpha   90.00
_cell.angle_beta   90.00
_cell.angle_gamma   90.00
#
_symmetry.space_group_name_H-M   'P 1'
#
loop_
_entity.id
_entity.type
_entity.pdbx_description
1 polymer ?
#
loop_
_entity_poly.entity_id
_entity_poly.type
_entity_poly.pdbx_seq_one_letter_code
_entity_poly.pdbx_strand_id
1 'polypeptide(L)'
;MGKGSNYHTKVTQQEDEYLYDEEGIIRLLSIYNQIEGQTDEATVTMLSDLRTALDTDVLDGIERKVIALHYFLELPDRDVKKLLGIKTSEAREIRMTAPEGVAAVMLGYRAKKLPPYKPFKAKGPDVLGEWLNAVGAGEAPVYSFTREVQNALLRWLSDKAQRDSLAVETVRQQEEGPPVFPRDFPDYVERYPFYTEAQLEQMDRRLGGLSLVDEGKDNHAAPGWNQVRQGTVTGRKRSVSQDEKNGTFREGWTKLYK
;
A
#
# COMPACT_ATOMS: atom_id res chain seq x y z
N MET A 1 26.57 -35.37 -19.75
CA MET A 1 25.20 -35.06 -20.21
C MET A 1 24.27 -35.34 -19.03
N GLY A 2 23.46 -34.46 -18.48
CA GLY A 2 23.27 -33.03 -18.62
C GLY A 2 22.63 -32.54 -17.30
N LYS A 3 23.18 -31.48 -16.72
CA LYS A 3 22.51 -30.68 -15.67
C LYS A 3 22.08 -29.30 -16.22
N GLY A 4 22.40 -28.99 -17.48
CA GLY A 4 22.08 -27.71 -18.12
C GLY A 4 20.62 -27.57 -18.59
N SER A 5 19.89 -28.67 -18.82
CA SER A 5 18.55 -28.59 -19.41
C SER A 5 17.51 -27.96 -18.48
N ASN A 6 17.62 -28.17 -17.16
CA ASN A 6 16.67 -27.64 -16.17
C ASN A 6 16.92 -26.16 -15.81
N TYR A 7 18.15 -25.67 -15.96
CA TYR A 7 18.46 -24.25 -15.77
C TYR A 7 17.95 -23.44 -16.95
N HIS A 8 18.24 -23.88 -18.18
CA HIS A 8 17.71 -23.24 -19.37
C HIS A 8 16.18 -23.23 -19.38
N THR A 9 15.50 -24.32 -19.02
CA THR A 9 14.02 -24.31 -18.99
C THR A 9 13.42 -23.36 -17.95
N LYS A 10 14.08 -23.12 -16.81
CA LYS A 10 13.60 -22.12 -15.82
C LYS A 10 13.86 -20.69 -16.27
N VAL A 11 15.03 -20.43 -16.86
CA VAL A 11 15.37 -19.14 -17.46
C VAL A 11 14.41 -18.81 -18.60
N THR A 12 14.18 -19.76 -19.51
CA THR A 12 13.22 -19.60 -20.61
C THR A 12 11.79 -19.46 -20.10
N GLN A 13 11.38 -20.15 -19.02
CA GLN A 13 10.05 -19.94 -18.43
C GLN A 13 9.86 -18.54 -17.83
N GLN A 14 10.89 -17.95 -17.22
CA GLN A 14 10.82 -16.58 -16.72
C GLN A 14 10.89 -15.57 -17.87
N GLU A 15 11.74 -15.77 -18.87
CA GLU A 15 11.78 -14.95 -20.09
C GLU A 15 10.45 -15.04 -20.88
N ASP A 16 9.80 -16.20 -20.91
CA ASP A 16 8.48 -16.39 -21.54
C ASP A 16 7.35 -15.73 -20.73
N GLU A 17 7.48 -15.62 -19.39
CA GLU A 17 6.51 -14.91 -18.53
C GLU A 17 6.57 -13.38 -18.72
N TYR A 18 7.76 -12.89 -19.09
CA TYR A 18 8.05 -11.49 -19.42
C TYR A 18 8.50 -11.33 -20.87
N LEU A 19 7.75 -11.93 -21.80
CA LEU A 19 7.88 -11.65 -23.24
C LEU A 19 8.09 -10.15 -23.44
N TYR A 20 9.04 -9.76 -24.29
CA TYR A 20 9.33 -8.35 -24.61
C TYR A 20 8.23 -7.71 -25.48
N ASP A 21 6.97 -8.03 -25.19
CA ASP A 21 5.78 -7.32 -25.65
C ASP A 21 5.43 -6.18 -24.68
N GLU A 22 4.52 -5.29 -25.10
CA GLU A 22 4.11 -4.12 -24.32
C GLU A 22 3.63 -4.51 -22.92
N GLU A 23 2.81 -5.56 -22.81
CA GLU A 23 2.27 -6.03 -21.53
C GLU A 23 3.36 -6.59 -20.61
N GLY A 24 4.33 -7.33 -21.16
CA GLY A 24 5.47 -7.86 -20.44
C GLY A 24 6.39 -6.75 -19.94
N ILE A 25 6.62 -5.69 -20.72
CA ILE A 25 7.37 -4.51 -20.26
C ILE A 25 6.60 -3.76 -19.17
N ILE A 26 5.28 -3.59 -19.28
CA ILE A 26 4.47 -2.99 -18.22
C ILE A 26 4.58 -3.81 -16.93
N ARG A 27 4.51 -5.15 -17.01
CA ARG A 27 4.72 -6.03 -15.85
C ARG A 27 6.11 -5.84 -15.28
N LEU A 28 7.14 -5.85 -16.12
CA LEU A 28 8.54 -5.72 -15.70
C LEU A 28 8.81 -4.37 -15.01
N LEU A 29 8.30 -3.27 -15.56
CA LEU A 29 8.38 -1.94 -14.94
C LEU A 29 7.66 -1.90 -13.58
N SER A 30 6.51 -2.56 -13.46
CA SER A 30 5.70 -2.57 -12.23
C SER A 30 6.33 -3.37 -11.09
N ILE A 31 7.14 -4.39 -11.40
CA ILE A 31 7.80 -5.22 -10.39
C ILE A 31 9.27 -4.84 -10.17
N TYR A 32 9.81 -3.89 -10.95
CA TYR A 32 11.24 -3.56 -10.97
C TYR A 32 11.82 -3.41 -9.56
N ASN A 33 11.19 -2.60 -8.71
CA ASN A 33 11.66 -2.33 -7.35
C ASN A 33 11.70 -3.60 -6.47
N GLN A 34 10.85 -4.59 -6.75
CA GLN A 34 10.78 -5.85 -6.01
C GLN A 34 11.88 -6.83 -6.44
N ILE A 35 12.29 -6.76 -7.70
CA ILE A 35 13.25 -7.71 -8.29
C ILE A 35 14.67 -7.14 -8.41
N GLU A 36 14.88 -5.83 -8.20
CA GLU A 36 16.20 -5.17 -8.31
C GLU A 36 17.27 -5.79 -7.38
N GLY A 37 16.86 -6.35 -6.23
CA GLY A 37 17.76 -7.02 -5.29
C GLY A 37 18.02 -8.50 -5.57
N GLN A 38 17.41 -9.09 -6.60
CA GLN A 38 17.60 -10.49 -6.94
C GLN A 38 18.92 -10.71 -7.69
N THR A 39 19.51 -11.88 -7.48
CA THR A 39 20.85 -12.22 -8.01
C THR A 39 20.81 -13.35 -9.03
N ASP A 40 19.63 -13.78 -9.46
CA ASP A 40 19.49 -14.77 -10.52
C ASP A 40 19.87 -14.15 -11.87
N GLU A 41 20.59 -14.93 -12.68
CA GLU A 41 21.19 -14.46 -13.93
C GLU A 41 20.15 -13.95 -14.95
N ALA A 42 18.96 -14.56 -14.97
CA ALA A 42 17.86 -14.17 -15.84
C ALA A 42 17.35 -12.77 -15.47
N THR A 43 16.98 -12.55 -14.20
CA THR A 43 16.51 -11.25 -13.73
C THR A 43 17.55 -10.16 -13.90
N VAL A 44 18.82 -10.45 -13.62
CA VAL A 44 19.92 -9.48 -13.83
C VAL A 44 20.04 -9.09 -15.31
N THR A 45 19.93 -10.05 -16.22
CA THR A 45 19.98 -9.81 -17.67
C THR A 45 18.79 -8.97 -18.12
N MET A 46 17.58 -9.35 -17.73
CA MET A 46 16.36 -8.62 -18.06
C MET A 46 16.38 -7.17 -17.54
N LEU A 47 16.83 -6.96 -16.30
CA LEU A 47 16.97 -5.62 -15.72
C LEU A 47 18.06 -4.81 -16.42
N SER A 48 19.16 -5.45 -16.83
CA SER A 48 20.21 -4.80 -17.62
C SER A 48 19.69 -4.35 -18.99
N ASP A 49 18.91 -5.19 -19.66
CA ASP A 49 18.32 -4.90 -20.96
C ASP A 49 17.27 -3.78 -20.83
N LEU A 50 16.42 -3.83 -19.81
CA LEU A 50 15.43 -2.80 -19.52
C LEU A 50 16.11 -1.45 -19.22
N ARG A 51 17.13 -1.43 -18.36
CA ARG A 51 17.91 -0.21 -18.08
C ARG A 51 18.57 0.33 -19.34
N THR A 52 19.14 -0.55 -20.17
CA THR A 52 19.74 -0.15 -21.44
C THR A 52 18.71 0.49 -22.36
N ALA A 53 17.47 -0.02 -22.40
CA ALA A 53 16.39 0.55 -23.19
C ALA A 53 15.89 1.89 -22.64
N LEU A 54 15.75 2.02 -21.32
CA LEU A 54 15.37 3.27 -20.65
C LEU A 54 16.45 4.37 -20.78
N ASP A 55 17.71 3.98 -20.94
CA ASP A 55 18.87 4.87 -21.13
C ASP A 55 19.04 5.35 -22.58
N THR A 56 17.98 5.27 -23.40
CA THR A 56 17.97 5.71 -24.79
C THR A 56 17.05 6.91 -25.04
N ASP A 57 17.18 7.51 -26.22
CA ASP A 57 16.33 8.61 -26.69
C ASP A 57 14.95 8.16 -27.21
N VAL A 58 14.55 6.90 -26.97
CA VAL A 58 13.25 6.39 -27.41
C VAL A 58 12.08 7.06 -26.69
N LEU A 59 12.30 7.50 -25.45
CA LEU A 59 11.32 8.22 -24.66
C LEU A 59 11.60 9.72 -24.68
N ASP A 60 10.55 10.52 -24.82
CA ASP A 60 10.62 11.96 -24.66
C ASP A 60 10.80 12.37 -23.18
N GLY A 61 11.02 13.66 -22.96
CA GLY A 61 11.27 14.16 -21.60
C GLY A 61 10.05 14.11 -20.66
N ILE A 62 8.83 14.13 -21.18
CA ILE A 62 7.60 14.01 -20.39
C ILE A 62 7.33 12.53 -20.10
N GLU A 63 7.46 11.66 -21.09
CA GLU A 63 7.34 10.21 -20.99
C GLU A 63 8.30 9.64 -19.93
N ARG A 64 9.58 10.07 -19.94
CA ARG A 64 10.53 9.70 -18.89
C ARG A 64 10.08 10.11 -17.49
N LYS A 65 9.53 11.31 -17.34
CA LYS A 65 9.01 11.79 -16.04
C LYS A 65 7.78 10.99 -15.60
N VAL A 66 6.86 10.68 -16.53
CA VAL A 66 5.66 9.88 -16.22
C VAL A 66 6.06 8.47 -15.79
N ILE A 67 6.98 7.81 -16.53
CA ILE A 67 7.48 6.48 -16.18
C ILE A 67 8.19 6.51 -14.82
N ALA A 68 9.06 7.50 -14.57
CA ALA A 68 9.75 7.67 -13.29
C ALA A 68 8.77 7.78 -12.12
N LEU A 69 7.76 8.65 -12.24
CA LEU A 69 6.78 8.87 -11.18
C LEU A 69 5.85 7.66 -10.98
N HIS A 70 5.41 7.03 -12.07
CA HIS A 70 4.39 5.99 -12.00
C HIS A 70 4.95 4.63 -11.62
N TYR A 71 6.03 4.19 -12.28
CA TYR A 71 6.55 2.84 -12.08
C TYR A 71 7.60 2.76 -10.98
N PHE A 72 8.45 3.77 -10.82
CA PHE A 72 9.56 3.72 -9.87
C PHE A 72 9.25 4.39 -8.54
N LEU A 73 8.48 5.49 -8.55
CA LEU A 73 7.94 6.11 -7.33
C LEU A 73 6.50 5.65 -6.99
N GLU A 74 5.93 4.75 -7.79
CA GLU A 74 4.65 4.07 -7.53
C GLU A 74 3.47 5.03 -7.29
N LEU A 75 3.48 6.19 -7.95
CA LEU A 75 2.44 7.21 -7.77
C LEU A 75 1.22 6.98 -8.68
N PRO A 76 -0.01 7.23 -8.19
CA PRO A 76 -1.21 7.14 -9.02
C PRO A 76 -1.27 8.30 -10.04
N ASP A 77 -1.96 8.09 -11.16
CA ASP A 77 -2.09 9.06 -12.28
C ASP A 77 -2.55 10.46 -11.84
N ARG A 78 -3.36 10.53 -10.78
CA ARG A 78 -3.84 11.78 -10.18
C ARG A 78 -2.69 12.63 -9.65
N ASP A 79 -1.72 12.00 -9.01
CA ASP A 79 -0.58 12.67 -8.37
C ASP A 79 0.50 12.97 -9.39
N VAL A 80 0.72 12.06 -10.36
CA VAL A 80 1.55 12.33 -11.55
C VAL A 80 1.10 13.59 -12.28
N LYS A 81 -0.21 13.74 -12.55
CA LYS A 81 -0.77 14.96 -13.13
C LYS A 81 -0.40 16.20 -12.34
N LYS A 82 -0.51 16.16 -11.02
CA LYS A 82 -0.29 17.35 -10.18
C LYS A 82 1.18 17.76 -10.17
N LEU A 83 2.09 16.79 -10.12
CA LEU A 83 3.53 17.06 -10.15
C LEU A 83 4.00 17.59 -11.50
N LEU A 84 3.43 17.08 -12.60
CA LEU A 84 3.85 17.44 -13.96
C LEU A 84 3.02 18.58 -14.58
N GLY A 85 1.88 18.94 -13.99
CA GLY A 85 0.97 19.96 -14.54
C GLY A 85 0.23 19.54 -15.81
N ILE A 86 0.16 18.24 -16.11
CA ILE A 86 -0.46 17.68 -17.34
C ILE A 86 -1.90 17.22 -17.12
N LYS A 87 -2.60 16.79 -18.17
CA LYS A 87 -3.95 16.21 -18.02
C LYS A 87 -3.86 14.77 -17.49
N THR A 88 -4.86 14.32 -16.72
CA THR A 88 -4.89 12.93 -16.23
C THR A 88 -5.02 11.94 -17.38
N SER A 89 -5.78 12.29 -18.43
CA SER A 89 -5.89 11.47 -19.65
C SER A 89 -4.55 11.32 -20.36
N GLU A 90 -3.76 12.39 -20.40
CA GLU A 90 -2.44 12.43 -21.04
C GLU A 90 -1.42 11.60 -20.24
N ALA A 91 -1.39 11.74 -18.90
CA ALA A 91 -0.57 10.88 -18.04
C ALA A 91 -0.91 9.38 -18.24
N ARG A 92 -2.20 9.06 -18.34
CA ARG A 92 -2.66 7.69 -18.59
C ARG A 92 -2.29 7.19 -19.98
N GLU A 93 -2.45 8.03 -21.02
CA GLU A 93 -2.09 7.69 -22.40
C GLU A 93 -0.61 7.38 -22.50
N ILE A 94 0.25 8.28 -22.00
CA ILE A 94 1.70 8.09 -21.93
C ILE A 94 2.06 6.79 -21.21
N ARG A 95 1.43 6.50 -20.07
CA ARG A 95 1.69 5.26 -19.34
C ARG A 95 1.40 4.01 -20.17
N MET A 96 0.34 4.04 -20.99
CA MET A 96 -0.03 2.90 -21.82
C MET A 96 0.88 2.78 -23.05
N THR A 97 1.23 3.89 -23.71
CA THR A 97 1.92 3.85 -25.01
C THR A 97 3.44 3.89 -24.91
N ALA A 98 4.01 4.59 -23.92
CA ALA A 98 5.46 4.72 -23.79
C ALA A 98 6.21 3.37 -23.59
N PRO A 99 5.66 2.36 -22.90
CA PRO A 99 6.25 1.02 -22.83
C PRO A 99 6.48 0.36 -24.19
N GLU A 100 5.68 0.68 -25.22
CA GLU A 100 5.87 0.15 -26.58
C GLU A 100 7.24 0.55 -27.15
N GLY A 101 7.67 1.80 -26.93
CA GLY A 101 8.98 2.28 -27.37
C GLY A 101 10.13 1.55 -26.67
N VAL A 102 9.97 1.33 -25.36
CA VAL A 102 10.95 0.56 -24.56
C VAL A 102 11.03 -0.88 -25.06
N ALA A 103 9.88 -1.53 -25.29
CA ALA A 103 9.80 -2.88 -25.86
C ALA A 103 10.50 -2.96 -27.22
N ALA A 104 10.28 -1.99 -28.11
CA ALA A 104 10.93 -1.95 -29.41
C ALA A 104 12.46 -1.93 -29.31
N VAL A 105 13.02 -1.15 -28.37
CA VAL A 105 14.47 -1.11 -28.14
C VAL A 105 15.00 -2.43 -27.60
N MET A 106 14.29 -3.06 -26.66
CA MET A 106 14.65 -4.39 -26.14
C MET A 106 14.61 -5.48 -27.23
N LEU A 107 13.71 -5.36 -28.20
CA LEU A 107 13.64 -6.21 -29.40
C LEU A 107 14.69 -5.87 -30.48
N GLY A 108 15.58 -4.90 -30.23
CA GLY A 108 16.70 -4.56 -31.11
C GLY A 108 16.50 -3.34 -32.00
N TYR A 109 15.45 -2.53 -31.76
CA TYR A 109 15.33 -1.22 -32.40
C TYR A 109 16.51 -0.32 -32.03
N ARG A 110 17.09 0.36 -33.02
CA ARG A 110 18.25 1.23 -32.81
C ARG A 110 17.83 2.61 -32.32
N ALA A 111 17.95 2.82 -31.02
CA ALA A 111 17.86 4.14 -30.40
C ALA A 111 19.26 4.67 -30.01
N LYS A 112 19.41 6.00 -29.93
CA LYS A 112 20.68 6.60 -29.48
C LYS A 112 20.72 6.55 -27.96
N LYS A 113 21.90 6.28 -27.41
CA LYS A 113 22.11 6.36 -25.96
C LYS A 113 22.04 7.81 -25.49
N LEU A 114 21.44 8.00 -24.33
CA LEU A 114 21.46 9.27 -23.62
C LEU A 114 22.89 9.64 -23.19
N PRO A 115 23.17 10.94 -22.98
CA PRO A 115 24.43 11.36 -22.39
C PRO A 115 24.67 10.68 -21.03
N PRO A 116 25.94 10.51 -20.61
CA PRO A 116 26.24 9.98 -19.29
C PRO A 116 25.55 10.77 -18.18
N TYR A 117 25.01 10.05 -17.20
CA TYR A 117 24.32 10.65 -16.07
C TYR A 117 25.23 11.61 -15.28
N LYS A 118 24.65 12.74 -14.88
CA LYS A 118 25.32 13.72 -14.05
C LYS A 118 25.03 13.42 -12.58
N PRO A 119 26.00 13.60 -11.66
CA PRO A 119 25.73 13.48 -10.24
C PRO A 119 24.64 14.47 -9.81
N PHE A 120 23.50 13.94 -9.38
CA PHE A 120 22.41 14.77 -8.85
C PHE A 120 22.78 15.27 -7.45
N LYS A 121 22.87 16.60 -7.28
CA LYS A 121 23.31 17.26 -6.04
C LYS A 121 22.31 18.30 -5.52
N ALA A 122 21.03 18.16 -5.85
CA ALA A 122 20.02 19.11 -5.38
C ALA A 122 20.00 19.14 -3.85
N LYS A 123 20.17 20.34 -3.28
CA LYS A 123 20.02 20.62 -1.86
C LYS A 123 19.15 21.85 -1.75
N GLY A 124 17.87 21.68 -1.40
CA GLY A 124 16.93 22.78 -1.38
C GLY A 124 15.49 22.35 -1.14
N PRO A 125 14.54 23.31 -1.23
CA PRO A 125 13.12 23.03 -1.03
C PRO A 125 12.47 22.32 -2.22
N ASP A 126 12.99 22.44 -3.45
CA ASP A 126 12.42 21.87 -4.68
C ASP A 126 13.26 20.73 -5.27
N VAL A 127 13.75 19.84 -4.40
CA VAL A 127 14.56 18.68 -4.82
C VAL A 127 13.78 17.77 -5.79
N LEU A 128 12.47 17.62 -5.58
CA LEU A 128 11.62 16.78 -6.43
C LEU A 128 11.49 17.36 -7.85
N GLY A 129 11.25 18.68 -7.98
CA GLY A 129 11.18 19.34 -9.27
C GLY A 129 12.51 19.33 -10.01
N GLU A 130 13.62 19.57 -9.32
CA GLU A 130 14.96 19.50 -9.90
C GLU A 130 15.29 18.08 -10.41
N TRP A 131 14.95 17.05 -9.64
CA TRP A 131 15.15 15.66 -10.06
C TRP A 131 14.30 15.32 -11.29
N LEU A 132 13.02 15.69 -11.30
CA LEU A 132 12.15 15.48 -12.45
C LEU A 132 12.69 16.16 -13.71
N ASN A 133 13.24 17.36 -13.58
CA ASN A 133 13.87 18.06 -14.70
C ASN A 133 15.13 17.34 -15.20
N ALA A 134 15.97 16.81 -14.29
CA ALA A 134 17.13 16.00 -14.65
C ALA A 134 16.72 14.70 -15.39
N VAL A 135 15.67 14.01 -14.91
CA VAL A 135 15.11 12.82 -15.57
C VAL A 135 14.59 13.16 -16.98
N GLY A 136 13.81 14.24 -17.11
CA GLY A 136 13.28 14.68 -18.40
C GLY A 136 14.37 15.13 -19.39
N ALA A 137 15.48 15.66 -18.89
CA ALA A 137 16.65 16.00 -19.71
C ALA A 137 17.52 14.77 -20.07
N GLY A 138 17.29 13.61 -19.43
CA GLY A 138 18.11 12.41 -19.60
C GLY A 138 19.46 12.51 -18.88
N GLU A 139 19.57 13.42 -17.92
CA GLU A 139 20.77 13.63 -17.10
C GLU A 139 20.75 12.78 -15.81
N ALA A 140 19.58 12.23 -15.46
CA ALA A 140 19.39 11.29 -14.37
C ALA A 140 18.61 10.05 -14.84
N PRO A 141 18.90 8.86 -14.27
CA PRO A 141 18.17 7.64 -14.59
C PRO A 141 16.73 7.70 -14.11
N VAL A 142 15.83 7.09 -14.89
CA VAL A 142 14.39 6.99 -14.58
C VAL A 142 14.14 6.06 -13.37
N TYR A 143 14.98 5.05 -13.21
CA TYR A 143 14.83 3.95 -12.24
C TYR A 143 15.62 4.12 -10.94
N SER A 144 16.32 5.24 -10.75
CA SER A 144 17.12 5.47 -9.55
C SER A 144 16.94 6.89 -9.03
N PHE A 145 16.77 7.01 -7.72
CA PHE A 145 16.47 8.25 -7.03
C PHE A 145 17.17 8.29 -5.68
N THR A 146 17.58 9.47 -5.24
CA THR A 146 18.32 9.63 -3.99
C THR A 146 17.38 9.69 -2.79
N ARG A 147 17.93 9.49 -1.59
CA ARG A 147 17.17 9.60 -0.34
C ARG A 147 16.54 10.99 -0.18
N GLU A 148 17.19 12.03 -0.69
CA GLU A 148 16.67 13.40 -0.71
C GLU A 148 15.39 13.51 -1.55
N VAL A 149 15.32 12.83 -2.70
CA VAL A 149 14.13 12.77 -3.55
C VAL A 149 13.00 12.01 -2.84
N GLN A 150 13.31 10.89 -2.18
CA GLN A 150 12.33 10.13 -1.37
C GLN A 150 11.74 10.99 -0.26
N ASN A 151 12.58 11.71 0.49
CA ASN A 151 12.12 12.58 1.58
C ASN A 151 11.30 13.77 1.05
N ALA A 152 11.68 14.34 -0.10
CA ALA A 152 10.92 15.41 -0.74
C ALA A 152 9.53 14.92 -1.20
N LEU A 153 9.46 13.72 -1.77
CA LEU A 153 8.18 13.08 -2.14
C LEU A 153 7.31 12.81 -0.91
N LEU A 154 7.87 12.24 0.15
CA LEU A 154 7.14 11.97 1.40
C LEU A 154 6.55 13.26 1.99
N ARG A 155 7.33 14.35 2.00
CA ARG A 155 6.85 15.66 2.44
C ARG A 155 5.74 16.19 1.55
N TRP A 156 5.86 16.05 0.24
CA TRP A 156 4.82 16.44 -0.71
C TRP A 156 3.51 15.66 -0.48
N LEU A 157 3.58 14.34 -0.27
CA LEU A 157 2.42 13.49 0.04
C LEU A 157 1.81 13.81 1.42
N SER A 158 2.63 14.22 2.39
CA SER A 158 2.18 14.61 3.72
C SER A 158 1.45 15.97 3.77
N ASP A 159 1.56 16.78 2.72
CA ASP A 159 1.01 18.13 2.72
C ASP A 159 -0.53 18.10 2.86
N LYS A 160 -1.08 19.15 3.49
CA LYS A 160 -2.49 19.25 3.89
C LYS A 160 -3.46 19.13 2.74
N ALA A 161 -3.04 19.44 1.51
CA ALA A 161 -3.85 19.30 0.30
C ALA A 161 -3.99 17.85 -0.19
N GLN A 162 -3.12 16.95 0.27
CA GLN A 162 -2.99 15.57 -0.21
C GLN A 162 -2.96 14.48 0.87
N ARG A 163 -2.97 14.85 2.15
CA ARG A 163 -3.04 13.98 3.35
C ARG A 163 -3.18 12.48 3.07
N ASP A 164 -2.05 11.88 2.71
CA ASP A 164 -1.85 10.46 2.91
C ASP A 164 -1.50 10.27 4.39
N SER A 165 -2.38 9.60 5.14
CA SER A 165 -2.20 9.36 6.57
C SER A 165 -0.90 8.62 6.88
N LEU A 166 -0.46 7.73 5.99
CA LEU A 166 0.78 6.98 6.16
C LEU A 166 1.99 7.88 5.92
N ALA A 167 1.95 8.74 4.90
CA ALA A 167 3.02 9.69 4.65
C ALA A 167 3.17 10.69 5.81
N VAL A 168 2.05 11.20 6.35
CA VAL A 168 2.04 12.10 7.51
C VAL A 168 2.67 11.43 8.73
N GLU A 169 2.27 10.20 9.04
CA GLU A 169 2.80 9.46 10.18
C GLU A 169 4.29 9.11 9.98
N THR A 170 4.71 8.80 8.74
CA THR A 170 6.11 8.52 8.43
C THR A 170 6.99 9.74 8.63
N VAL A 171 6.54 10.92 8.16
CA VAL A 171 7.25 12.19 8.39
C VAL A 171 7.30 12.50 9.89
N ARG A 172 6.19 12.31 10.61
CA ARG A 172 6.14 12.48 12.07
C ARG A 172 7.15 11.58 12.77
N GLN A 173 7.23 10.30 12.40
CA GLN A 173 8.17 9.36 13.02
C GLN A 173 9.63 9.66 12.71
N GLN A 174 9.94 10.25 11.55
CA GLN A 174 11.29 10.71 11.23
C GLN A 174 11.72 11.90 12.09
N GLU A 175 10.77 12.77 12.47
CA GLU A 175 11.03 13.99 13.24
C GLU A 175 10.92 13.79 14.75
N GLU A 176 9.90 13.07 15.21
CA GLU A 176 9.55 12.85 16.62
C GLU A 176 10.01 11.49 17.16
N GLY A 177 10.40 10.56 16.30
CA GLY A 177 10.78 9.20 16.65
C GLY A 177 9.62 8.19 16.54
N PRO A 178 9.91 6.89 16.73
CA PRO A 178 8.93 5.83 16.57
C PRO A 178 7.78 5.96 17.58
N PRO A 179 6.58 5.43 17.27
CA PRO A 179 5.48 5.41 18.23
C PRO A 179 5.93 4.63 19.47
N VAL A 180 5.91 5.31 20.61
CA VAL A 180 6.20 4.71 21.91
C VAL A 180 5.01 3.83 22.27
N PHE A 181 5.18 2.52 22.15
CA PHE A 181 4.16 1.59 22.63
C PHE A 181 4.24 1.52 24.16
N PRO A 182 3.11 1.51 24.89
CA PRO A 182 3.09 1.55 26.36
C PRO A 182 3.78 0.39 27.10
N ARG A 183 4.49 -0.51 26.41
CA ARG A 183 5.25 -1.59 27.07
C ARG A 183 6.48 -1.09 27.83
N ASP A 184 6.99 0.09 27.50
CA ASP A 184 8.21 0.65 28.11
C ASP A 184 7.93 1.64 29.26
N PHE A 185 6.66 1.85 29.60
CA PHE A 185 6.23 2.68 30.73
C PHE A 185 5.23 1.89 31.59
N PRO A 186 5.65 1.24 32.69
CA PRO A 186 4.73 0.51 33.57
C PRO A 186 3.63 1.40 34.17
N ASP A 187 3.82 2.72 34.18
CA ASP A 187 2.90 3.70 34.77
C ASP A 187 1.96 4.39 33.75
N TYR A 188 2.18 4.22 32.43
CA TYR A 188 1.35 4.83 31.39
C TYR A 188 0.45 3.78 30.72
N VAL A 189 -0.26 3.00 31.55
CA VAL A 189 -1.51 2.42 31.11
C VAL A 189 -2.53 3.55 31.16
N GLU A 190 -2.61 4.36 30.11
CA GLU A 190 -3.89 4.97 29.78
C GLU A 190 -4.85 3.79 29.70
N ARG A 191 -5.67 3.62 30.74
CA ARG A 191 -6.76 2.66 30.72
C ARG A 191 -7.59 3.07 29.52
N TYR A 192 -7.41 2.36 28.40
CA TYR A 192 -8.41 2.28 27.36
C TYR A 192 -9.73 2.12 28.11
N PRO A 193 -10.75 2.96 27.88
CA PRO A 193 -12.00 2.84 28.60
C PRO A 193 -12.67 1.57 28.07
N PHE A 194 -12.22 0.43 28.56
CA PHE A 194 -12.99 -0.79 28.55
C PHE A 194 -14.22 -0.41 29.34
N TYR A 195 -15.28 -0.09 28.60
CA TYR A 195 -16.61 0.02 29.14
C TYR A 195 -16.80 -1.20 30.04
N THR A 196 -17.17 -0.96 31.30
CA THR A 196 -17.56 -2.07 32.18
C THR A 196 -18.73 -2.81 31.54
N GLU A 197 -18.97 -4.07 31.90
CA GLU A 197 -20.12 -4.82 31.36
C GLU A 197 -21.43 -4.01 31.45
N ALA A 198 -21.63 -3.29 32.57
CA ALA A 198 -22.77 -2.40 32.76
C ALA A 198 -22.81 -1.22 31.76
N GLN A 199 -21.66 -0.68 31.37
CA GLN A 199 -21.56 0.41 30.38
C GLN A 199 -21.78 -0.10 28.95
N LEU A 200 -21.25 -1.29 28.62
CA LEU A 200 -21.54 -1.96 27.35
C LEU A 200 -23.03 -2.27 27.22
N GLU A 201 -23.65 -2.77 28.29
CA GLU A 201 -25.10 -3.01 28.32
C GLU A 201 -25.92 -1.73 28.14
N GLN A 202 -25.52 -0.62 28.76
CA GLN A 202 -26.20 0.66 28.58
C GLN A 202 -26.05 1.20 27.15
N MET A 203 -24.90 0.99 26.52
CA MET A 203 -24.68 1.38 25.12
C MET A 203 -25.48 0.49 24.16
N ASP A 204 -25.53 -0.83 24.38
CA ASP A 204 -26.38 -1.77 23.64
C ASP A 204 -27.87 -1.37 23.73
N ARG A 205 -28.34 -1.01 24.93
CA ARG A 205 -29.72 -0.52 25.15
C ARG A 205 -30.00 0.79 24.38
N ARG A 206 -29.02 1.70 24.32
CA ARG A 206 -29.16 2.99 23.62
C ARG A 206 -29.10 2.87 22.09
N LEU A 207 -28.28 1.95 21.56
CA LEU A 207 -28.09 1.79 20.11
C LEU A 207 -29.15 0.92 19.45
N GLY A 208 -29.82 0.04 20.20
CA GLY A 208 -30.72 -0.96 19.61
C GLY A 208 -32.21 -0.82 19.93
N GLY A 209 -32.63 -0.03 20.93
CA GLY A 209 -34.02 -0.08 21.42
C GLY A 209 -34.48 -1.48 21.86
N LEU A 210 -33.52 -2.40 22.05
CA LEU A 210 -33.73 -3.81 22.39
C LEU A 210 -33.30 -3.99 23.84
N SER A 211 -34.19 -4.55 24.65
CA SER A 211 -33.91 -4.84 26.05
C SER A 211 -33.47 -6.28 26.19
N LEU A 212 -32.22 -6.50 26.60
CA LEU A 212 -31.76 -7.77 27.15
C LEU A 212 -32.34 -7.89 28.55
N VAL A 213 -33.29 -8.79 28.74
CA VAL A 213 -33.91 -9.01 30.06
C VAL A 213 -33.78 -10.48 30.40
N ASP A 214 -33.18 -10.74 31.56
CA ASP A 214 -33.14 -12.06 32.14
C ASP A 214 -34.57 -12.45 32.57
N GLU A 215 -35.13 -13.48 31.96
CA GLU A 215 -36.50 -13.94 32.23
C GLU A 215 -36.65 -14.43 33.70
N GLY A 216 -35.52 -14.69 34.37
CA GLY A 216 -35.47 -15.38 35.65
C GLY A 216 -35.77 -16.88 35.49
N LYS A 217 -35.72 -17.62 36.59
CA LYS A 217 -36.22 -19.02 36.62
C LYS A 217 -37.73 -18.99 36.82
N ASP A 218 -38.45 -19.99 36.31
CA ASP A 218 -39.91 -20.06 36.23
C ASP A 218 -40.70 -19.67 37.51
N ASN A 219 -40.08 -19.71 38.69
CA ASN A 219 -40.71 -19.38 39.98
C ASN A 219 -40.26 -18.05 40.61
N HIS A 220 -39.33 -17.31 40.01
CA HIS A 220 -38.88 -16.00 40.48
C HIS A 220 -38.56 -15.07 39.31
N ALA A 221 -39.58 -14.34 38.85
CA ALA A 221 -39.42 -13.31 37.82
C ALA A 221 -38.55 -12.16 38.32
N ALA A 222 -37.62 -11.71 37.48
CA ALA A 222 -36.77 -10.56 37.79
C ALA A 222 -37.59 -9.25 37.86
N PRO A 223 -37.21 -8.28 38.72
CA PRO A 223 -37.88 -6.98 38.78
C PRO A 223 -37.89 -6.30 37.40
N GLY A 224 -39.07 -5.92 36.90
CA GLY A 224 -39.24 -5.28 35.58
C GLY A 224 -39.66 -6.20 34.43
N TRP A 225 -39.68 -7.53 34.63
CA TRP A 225 -40.07 -8.52 33.62
C TRP A 225 -41.48 -8.29 33.01
N ASN A 226 -42.45 -7.86 33.82
CA ASN A 226 -43.83 -7.68 33.39
C ASN A 226 -44.03 -6.53 32.38
N GLN A 227 -43.13 -5.53 32.34
CA GLN A 227 -43.19 -4.43 31.36
C GLN A 227 -42.64 -4.85 29.99
N VAL A 228 -41.68 -5.79 29.97
CA VAL A 228 -40.97 -6.24 28.76
C VAL A 228 -41.74 -7.34 28.02
N ARG A 229 -42.61 -8.09 28.73
CA ARG A 229 -43.46 -9.15 28.16
C ARG A 229 -44.42 -8.68 27.05
N GLN A 230 -44.65 -7.37 26.94
CA GLN A 230 -45.46 -6.77 25.87
C GLN A 230 -44.71 -6.61 24.54
N GLY A 231 -43.37 -6.74 24.55
CA GLY A 231 -42.53 -6.66 23.36
C GLY A 231 -42.52 -7.95 22.55
N THR A 232 -42.28 -7.84 21.24
CA THR A 232 -42.18 -9.01 20.35
C THR A 232 -40.75 -9.56 20.39
N VAL A 233 -40.57 -10.89 20.45
CA VAL A 233 -39.23 -11.49 20.37
C VAL A 233 -38.68 -11.29 18.96
N THR A 234 -37.61 -10.52 18.81
CA THR A 234 -37.00 -10.19 17.52
C THR A 234 -35.70 -10.94 17.24
N GLY A 235 -35.12 -11.60 18.24
CA GLY A 235 -33.88 -12.36 18.07
C GLY A 235 -33.42 -13.11 19.33
N ARG A 236 -32.22 -13.70 19.26
CA ARG A 236 -31.53 -14.33 20.40
C ARG A 236 -30.05 -13.96 20.40
N LYS A 237 -29.50 -13.58 21.55
CA LYS A 237 -28.06 -13.32 21.75
C LYS A 237 -27.44 -14.58 22.35
N ARG A 238 -26.34 -15.06 21.76
CA ARG A 238 -25.51 -16.14 22.32
C ARG A 238 -24.64 -15.56 23.42
N SER A 239 -24.63 -16.18 24.60
CA SER A 239 -23.68 -15.90 25.66
C SER A 239 -22.83 -17.14 25.92
N VAL A 240 -21.56 -16.94 26.25
CA VAL A 240 -20.66 -18.03 26.63
C VAL A 240 -20.14 -17.68 28.02
N SER A 241 -20.45 -18.50 29.02
CA SER A 241 -19.94 -18.34 30.38
C SER A 241 -18.99 -19.47 30.72
N GLN A 242 -17.89 -19.14 31.40
CA GLN A 242 -16.91 -20.12 31.82
C GLN A 242 -17.27 -20.62 33.23
N ASP A 243 -17.37 -21.93 33.39
CA ASP A 243 -17.60 -22.54 34.70
C ASP A 243 -16.28 -22.55 35.49
N GLU A 244 -16.14 -21.60 36.43
CA GLU A 244 -14.89 -21.38 37.19
C GLU A 244 -14.39 -22.63 37.93
N LYS A 245 -15.26 -23.60 38.21
CA LYS A 245 -14.89 -24.83 38.93
C LYS A 245 -14.31 -25.93 38.04
N ASN A 246 -14.77 -26.01 36.79
CA ASN A 246 -14.43 -27.11 35.88
C ASN A 246 -13.70 -26.65 34.60
N GLY A 247 -13.51 -25.33 34.41
CA GLY A 247 -12.84 -24.75 33.26
C GLY A 247 -13.58 -24.93 31.93
N THR A 248 -14.80 -25.49 31.96
CA THR A 248 -15.61 -25.75 30.78
C THR A 248 -16.47 -24.55 30.41
N PHE A 249 -16.59 -24.28 29.12
CA PHE A 249 -17.44 -23.22 28.60
C PHE A 249 -18.87 -23.73 28.43
N ARG A 250 -19.83 -22.99 28.99
CA ARG A 250 -21.26 -23.23 28.79
C ARG A 250 -21.80 -22.16 27.86
N GLU A 251 -22.56 -22.61 26.87
CA GLU A 251 -23.23 -21.69 25.96
C GLU A 251 -24.70 -21.53 26.35
N GLY A 252 -25.12 -20.28 26.48
CA GLY A 252 -26.49 -19.88 26.73
C GLY A 252 -27.04 -19.06 25.56
N TRP A 253 -28.37 -19.04 25.43
CA TRP A 253 -29.06 -18.18 24.48
C TRP A 253 -30.10 -17.36 25.22
N THR A 254 -29.96 -16.03 25.19
CA THR A 254 -30.92 -15.11 25.79
C THR A 254 -31.79 -14.50 24.71
N LYS A 255 -33.11 -14.48 24.90
CA LYS A 255 -34.04 -13.88 23.92
C LYS A 255 -33.92 -12.35 23.94
N LEU A 256 -34.07 -11.75 22.76
CA LEU A 256 -34.09 -10.30 22.57
C LEU A 256 -35.53 -9.85 22.33
N TYR A 257 -35.96 -8.83 23.08
CA TYR A 257 -37.30 -8.26 23.01
C TYR A 257 -37.24 -6.83 22.46
N LYS A 258 -38.17 -6.51 21.56
CA LYS A 258 -38.40 -5.16 21.02
C LYS A 258 -39.76 -4.63 21.46
#